data_AF-A0A822C5Q9-F1
#
_entry.id   AF-A0A822C5Q9-F1
#
_cell.length_a   1.000
_cell.length_b   1.000
_cell.length_c   1.000
_cell.angle_alpha   90.00
_cell.angle_beta   90.00
_cell.angle_gamma   90.00
#
_symmetry.space_group_name_H-M   'P 1'
#
loop_
_entity.id
_entity.type
_entity.pdbx_description
1 polymer ?
#
loop_
_entity_poly.entity_id
_entity_poly.type
_entity_poly.pdbx_seq_one_letter_code
_entity_poly.pdbx_strand_id
1 'polypeptide(L)'
;MTYCIYHPEPGYVQGMTDMVAPIFYVIRDEALVYVCFCALMRYMGPLFHSDGIAINRRLDLLRKTVQAIDLELWHKIKQCDTGNLMFTYRWLLLDCKREFPFKDIFRVFETLW
;
A
#
# COMPACT_ATOMS: atom_id res chain seq x y z
N MET A 1 1.20 -13.18 -14.12
CA MET A 1 0.14 -14.17 -14.47
C MET A 1 0.15 -15.36 -13.50
N THR A 2 1.33 -15.92 -13.18
CA THR A 2 1.51 -17.04 -12.23
C THR A 2 0.81 -16.84 -10.88
N TYR A 3 0.92 -15.66 -10.25
CA TYR A 3 0.26 -15.37 -8.98
C TYR A 3 -1.25 -15.62 -8.98
N CYS A 4 -1.95 -15.13 -10.01
CA CYS A 4 -3.40 -15.22 -10.10
C CYS A 4 -3.91 -16.66 -10.31
N ILE A 5 -3.08 -17.52 -10.94
CA ILE A 5 -3.40 -18.94 -11.12
C ILE A 5 -3.42 -19.65 -9.76
N TYR A 6 -2.46 -19.35 -8.88
CA TYR A 6 -2.35 -19.98 -7.56
C TYR A 6 -3.15 -19.27 -6.46
N HIS A 7 -3.61 -18.03 -6.69
CA HIS A 7 -4.38 -17.22 -5.75
C HIS A 7 -5.59 -16.57 -6.48
N PRO A 8 -6.61 -17.36 -6.86
CA PRO A 8 -7.69 -16.89 -7.74
C PRO A 8 -8.60 -15.84 -7.10
N GLU A 9 -8.69 -15.81 -5.77
CA GLU A 9 -9.39 -14.77 -5.01
C GLU A 9 -8.37 -14.04 -4.11
N PRO A 10 -8.15 -12.73 -4.29
CA PRO A 10 -8.76 -11.82 -5.27
C PRO A 10 -8.14 -11.89 -6.68
N GLY A 11 -7.14 -12.74 -6.94
CA GLY A 11 -6.47 -12.77 -8.24
C GLY A 11 -5.53 -11.58 -8.43
N TYR A 12 -5.84 -10.70 -9.37
CA TYR A 12 -5.12 -9.45 -9.59
C TYR A 12 -6.00 -8.27 -9.22
N VAL A 13 -5.42 -7.35 -8.45
CA VAL A 13 -6.00 -6.07 -8.10
C VAL A 13 -5.04 -4.97 -8.52
N GLN A 14 -5.58 -3.89 -9.08
CA GLN A 14 -4.79 -2.74 -9.51
C GLN A 14 -3.93 -2.22 -8.35
N GLY A 15 -2.64 -2.01 -8.62
CA GLY A 15 -1.65 -1.62 -7.61
C GLY A 15 -0.72 -2.77 -7.20
N MET A 16 -1.12 -4.03 -7.38
CA MET A 16 -0.23 -5.17 -7.13
C MET A 16 1.03 -5.14 -8.01
N THR A 17 0.90 -4.68 -9.26
CA THR A 17 2.04 -4.50 -10.17
C THR A 17 3.01 -3.42 -9.69
N ASP A 18 2.53 -2.37 -9.03
CA ASP A 18 3.39 -1.35 -8.43
C ASP A 18 4.29 -1.93 -7.32
N MET A 19 3.78 -2.94 -6.62
CA MET A 19 4.50 -3.60 -5.52
C MET A 19 5.51 -4.64 -6.02
N VAL A 20 5.22 -5.36 -7.10
CA VAL A 20 6.17 -6.34 -7.66
C VAL A 20 7.30 -5.69 -8.46
N ALA A 21 7.07 -4.52 -9.06
CA ALA A 21 8.06 -3.89 -9.94
C ALA A 21 9.42 -3.61 -9.26
N PRO A 22 9.49 -3.10 -8.02
CA PRO A 22 10.76 -2.94 -7.29
C PRO A 22 11.45 -4.28 -6.99
N ILE A 23 10.69 -5.31 -6.60
CA ILE A 23 11.22 -6.66 -6.34
C ILE A 23 11.85 -7.23 -7.62
N PHE A 24 11.13 -7.13 -8.74
CA PHE A 24 11.61 -7.60 -10.04
C PHE A 24 12.89 -6.87 -10.48
N TYR A 25 12.94 -5.54 -10.27
CA TYR A 25 14.10 -4.74 -10.62
C TYR A 25 15.38 -5.16 -9.87
N VAL A 26 15.26 -5.55 -8.60
CA VAL A 26 16.39 -5.94 -7.74
C VAL A 26 16.79 -7.40 -7.98
N ILE A 27 15.83 -8.34 -7.97
CA ILE A 27 16.13 -9.78 -7.96
C ILE A 27 16.45 -10.32 -9.36
N ARG A 28 15.73 -9.85 -10.40
CA ARG A 28 15.93 -10.22 -11.82
C ARG A 28 15.85 -11.73 -12.15
N ASP A 29 15.33 -12.54 -11.23
CA ASP A 29 15.00 -13.95 -11.41
C ASP A 29 13.51 -14.14 -11.18
N GLU A 30 12.79 -14.62 -12.18
CA GLU A 30 11.32 -14.69 -12.15
C GLU A 30 10.80 -15.60 -11.03
N ALA A 31 11.46 -16.74 -10.77
CA ALA A 31 11.04 -17.69 -9.75
C ALA A 31 11.24 -17.11 -8.34
N LEU A 32 12.38 -16.48 -8.09
CA LEU A 32 12.64 -15.79 -6.82
C LEU A 32 11.72 -14.58 -6.63
N VAL A 33 11.48 -13.79 -7.68
CA VAL A 33 10.52 -12.67 -7.65
C VAL A 33 9.13 -13.17 -7.30
N TYR A 34 8.68 -14.28 -7.88
CA TYR A 34 7.40 -14.88 -7.55
C TYR A 34 7.30 -15.25 -6.07
N VAL A 35 8.32 -15.92 -5.51
CA VAL A 35 8.35 -16.30 -4.08
C VAL A 35 8.31 -15.06 -3.18
N CYS A 36 9.12 -14.04 -3.48
CA CYS A 36 9.14 -12.78 -2.74
C CYS A 36 7.80 -12.04 -2.86
N PHE A 37 7.18 -12.02 -4.04
CA PHE A 37 5.89 -11.39 -4.25
C PHE A 37 4.77 -12.11 -3.47
N CYS A 38 4.77 -13.44 -3.45
CA CYS A 38 3.84 -14.23 -2.62
C CYS A 38 4.04 -13.96 -1.11
N ALA A 39 5.28 -13.75 -0.66
CA ALA A 39 5.55 -13.34 0.72
C ALA A 39 5.01 -11.93 1.00
N LEU A 40 5.23 -10.98 0.08
CA LEU A 40 4.71 -9.62 0.22
C LEU A 40 3.17 -9.59 0.23
N MET A 41 2.52 -10.35 -0.65
CA MET A 41 1.06 -10.41 -0.69
C MET A 41 0.45 -11.13 0.51
N ARG A 42 1.18 -12.00 1.22
CA ARG A 42 0.72 -12.48 2.53
C ARG A 42 0.62 -11.36 3.57
N TYR A 43 1.47 -10.34 3.48
CA TYR A 43 1.46 -9.18 4.38
C TYR A 43 0.50 -8.08 3.90
N MET A 44 0.57 -7.69 2.63
CA MET A 44 -0.21 -6.58 2.07
C MET A 44 -1.54 -6.99 1.46
N GLY A 45 -1.77 -8.28 1.19
CA GLY A 45 -2.96 -8.81 0.52
C GLY A 45 -4.29 -8.29 1.07
N PRO A 46 -4.50 -8.22 2.40
CA PRO A 46 -5.72 -7.66 2.97
C PRO A 46 -6.03 -6.23 2.52
N LEU A 47 -5.03 -5.42 2.16
CA LEU A 47 -5.23 -4.05 1.65
C LEU A 47 -5.88 -4.02 0.26
N PHE A 48 -5.73 -5.10 -0.50
CA PHE A 48 -6.27 -5.26 -1.85
C PHE A 48 -7.63 -5.98 -1.86
N HIS A 49 -8.16 -6.36 -0.70
CA HIS A 49 -9.48 -6.98 -0.62
C HIS A 49 -10.59 -5.97 -0.97
N SER A 50 -11.62 -6.45 -1.67
CA SER A 50 -12.77 -5.64 -2.08
C SER A 50 -13.64 -5.18 -0.90
N ASP A 51 -13.54 -5.83 0.25
CA ASP A 51 -14.23 -5.45 1.48
C ASP A 51 -13.73 -4.11 2.08
N GLY A 52 -12.54 -3.66 1.69
CA GLY A 52 -11.93 -2.43 2.15
C GLY A 52 -11.60 -2.39 3.65
N ILE A 53 -11.71 -3.50 4.39
CA ILE A 53 -11.59 -3.51 5.85
C ILE A 53 -10.19 -3.05 6.27
N ALA A 54 -9.14 -3.60 5.64
CA ALA A 54 -7.77 -3.28 6.02
C ALA A 54 -7.39 -1.83 5.68
N ILE A 55 -7.81 -1.32 4.53
CA ILE A 55 -7.50 0.06 4.12
C ILE A 55 -8.28 1.08 4.95
N ASN A 56 -9.54 0.80 5.28
CA ASN A 56 -10.32 1.63 6.20
C ASN A 56 -9.69 1.67 7.59
N ARG A 57 -9.17 0.56 8.10
CA ARG A 57 -8.41 0.53 9.35
C ARG A 57 -7.17 1.44 9.30
N ARG A 58 -6.41 1.44 8.19
CA ARG A 58 -5.26 2.35 8.02
C ARG A 58 -5.69 3.82 7.96
N LEU A 59 -6.78 4.13 7.26
CA LEU A 59 -7.34 5.49 7.20
C LEU A 59 -7.81 5.98 8.58
N ASP A 60 -8.46 5.12 9.36
CA ASP A 60 -8.92 5.44 10.72
C ASP A 60 -7.74 5.69 11.67
N LEU A 61 -6.68 4.89 11.56
CA LEU A 61 -5.45 5.11 12.31
C LEU A 61 -4.80 6.44 11.92
N LEU A 62 -4.66 6.72 10.63
CA LEU A 62 -4.11 8.00 10.16
C LEU A 62 -4.92 9.18 10.68
N ARG A 63 -6.25 9.09 10.66
CA ARG A 63 -7.15 10.11 11.19
C ARG A 63 -6.89 10.39 12.67
N LYS A 64 -6.79 9.34 13.48
CA LYS A 64 -6.49 9.44 14.92
C LYS A 64 -5.10 10.03 15.16
N THR A 65 -4.11 9.63 14.36
CA THR A 65 -2.75 10.15 14.45
C THR A 65 -2.69 11.64 14.14
N VAL A 66 -3.33 12.10 13.06
CA VAL A 66 -3.39 13.52 12.72
C VAL A 66 -4.08 14.32 13.82
N GLN A 67 -5.21 13.83 14.35
CA GLN A 67 -5.91 14.46 15.48
C GLN A 67 -5.05 14.60 16.73
N ALA A 68 -4.22 13.59 17.02
CA ALA A 68 -3.38 13.57 18.21
C ALA A 68 -2.13 14.45 18.08
N ILE A 69 -1.57 14.56 16.87
CA ILE A 69 -0.31 15.28 16.62
C ILE A 69 -0.58 16.76 16.28
N ASP A 70 -1.60 17.04 15.46
CA ASP A 70 -1.89 18.38 14.96
C ASP A 70 -3.40 18.60 14.80
N LEU A 71 -4.02 19.08 15.89
CA LEU A 71 -5.45 19.34 15.94
C LEU A 71 -5.87 20.51 15.02
N GLU A 72 -4.99 21.47 14.76
CA GLU A 72 -5.29 22.60 13.87
C GLU A 72 -5.37 22.10 12.42
N LEU A 73 -4.40 21.30 11.98
CA LEU A 73 -4.43 20.64 10.68
C LEU A 73 -5.68 19.78 10.52
N TRP A 74 -6.04 18.99 11.55
CA TRP A 74 -7.25 18.18 11.52
C TRP A 74 -8.52 19.02 11.29
N HIS A 75 -8.65 20.15 11.98
CA HIS A 75 -9.79 21.04 11.79
C HIS A 75 -9.84 21.62 10.37
N LYS A 76 -8.70 22.01 9.81
CA LYS A 76 -8.62 22.49 8.40
C LYS A 76 -9.04 21.41 7.41
N ILE A 77 -8.55 20.18 7.57
CA ILE A 77 -8.94 19.03 6.74
C ILE A 77 -10.47 18.81 6.79
N LYS A 78 -11.07 18.90 7.99
CA LYS A 78 -12.52 18.79 8.15
C LYS A 78 -13.28 19.92 7.46
N GLN A 79 -12.79 21.16 7.53
CA GLN A 79 -13.42 22.31 6.87
C GLN A 79 -13.42 22.19 5.34
N CYS A 80 -12.44 21.48 4.78
CA CYS A 80 -12.37 21.19 3.34
C CYS A 80 -13.22 19.98 2.90
N ASP A 81 -14.10 19.43 3.75
CA ASP A 81 -14.90 18.22 3.49
C ASP A 81 -14.05 16.97 3.14
N THR A 82 -12.81 16.92 3.65
CA THR A 82 -11.87 15.79 3.40
C THR A 82 -11.54 15.01 4.68
N GLY A 83 -12.42 15.05 5.68
CA GLY A 83 -12.23 14.38 6.97
C GLY A 83 -12.13 12.84 6.91
N ASN A 84 -12.56 12.22 5.81
CA ASN A 84 -12.37 10.79 5.57
C ASN A 84 -10.93 10.43 5.17
N LEU A 85 -10.10 11.42 4.80
CA LEU A 85 -8.72 11.28 4.32
C LEU A 85 -8.56 10.44 3.04
N MET A 86 -9.59 10.31 2.21
CA MET A 86 -9.55 9.49 0.99
C MET A 86 -8.48 9.96 -0.02
N PHE A 87 -8.04 11.22 0.05
CA PHE A 87 -6.90 11.69 -0.75
C PHE A 87 -5.57 10.97 -0.43
N THR A 88 -5.48 10.33 0.74
CA THR A 88 -4.32 9.51 1.17
C THR A 88 -4.46 8.02 0.82
N TYR A 89 -5.59 7.61 0.22
CA TYR A 89 -5.90 6.20 -0.04
C TYR A 89 -4.76 5.49 -0.78
N ARG A 90 -4.25 6.09 -1.87
CA ARG A 90 -3.15 5.54 -2.68
C ARG A 90 -1.84 5.44 -1.91
N TRP A 91 -1.60 6.35 -0.98
CA TRP A 91 -0.41 6.33 -0.13
C TRP A 91 -0.44 5.11 0.78
N LEU A 92 -1.58 4.89 1.44
CA LEU A 92 -1.76 3.79 2.39
C LEU A 92 -1.92 2.42 1.71
N LEU A 93 -2.45 2.37 0.49
CA LEU A 93 -2.57 1.12 -0.28
C LEU A 93 -1.20 0.61 -0.75
N LEU A 94 -0.31 1.52 -1.15
CA LEU A 94 0.94 1.18 -1.84
C LEU A 94 2.19 1.50 -1.01
N ASP A 95 2.06 1.68 0.31
CA ASP A 95 3.15 2.11 1.20
C ASP A 95 3.96 3.28 0.60
N CYS A 96 3.24 4.29 0.10
CA CYS A 96 3.77 5.49 -0.56
C CYS A 96 4.61 5.23 -1.82
N LYS A 97 4.55 4.04 -2.46
CA LYS A 97 5.32 3.68 -3.67
C LYS A 97 5.36 4.76 -4.75
N ARG A 98 4.25 5.47 -4.91
CA ARG A 98 4.04 6.45 -5.96
C ARG A 98 4.30 7.90 -5.53
N GLU A 99 4.69 8.12 -4.28
CA GLU A 99 5.10 9.45 -3.78
C GLU A 99 6.62 9.62 -3.78
N PHE A 100 7.37 8.54 -4.00
CA PHE A 100 8.83 8.56 -4.07
C PHE A 100 9.34 8.23 -5.47
N PRO A 101 10.48 8.84 -5.90
CA PRO A 101 11.21 8.39 -7.06
C PRO A 101 11.55 6.90 -6.96
N PHE A 102 11.63 6.23 -8.12
CA PHE A 102 11.86 4.79 -8.15
C PHE A 102 13.15 4.36 -7.45
N LYS A 103 14.19 5.22 -7.44
CA LYS A 103 15.46 4.94 -6.75
C LYS A 103 15.37 5.07 -5.23
N ASP A 104 14.46 5.89 -4.72
CA ASP A 104 14.37 6.18 -3.29
C ASP A 104 13.44 5.20 -2.58
N ILE A 105 12.47 4.62 -3.30
CA ILE A 105 11.52 3.69 -2.68
C ILE A 105 12.20 2.43 -2.11
N PHE A 106 13.34 2.01 -2.66
CA PHE A 106 14.04 0.83 -2.14
C PHE A 106 14.36 0.98 -0.66
N ARG A 107 14.90 2.15 -0.25
CA ARG A 107 15.22 2.43 1.16
C ARG A 107 13.98 2.49 2.05
N VAL A 108 12.89 3.04 1.51
CA VAL A 108 11.61 3.10 2.24
C VAL A 108 11.10 1.68 2.48
N PHE A 109 11.09 0.83 1.45
CA PHE A 109 10.63 -0.55 1.55
C PHE A 109 11.52 -1.42 2.42
N GLU A 110 12.85 -1.29 2.33
CA GLU A 110 13.82 -1.97 3.22
C GLU A 110 13.62 -1.62 4.70
N THR A 111 13.04 -0.46 5.00
CA THR A 111 12.75 -0.05 6.39
C THR A 111 11.38 -0.57 6.86
N LEU A 112 10.44 -0.76 5.94
CA LEU A 112 9.07 -1.19 6.24
C LEU A 112 8.90 -2.71 6.29
N TRP A 113 9.67 -3.45 5.49
CA TRP A 113 9.56 -4.92 5.29
C TRP A 113 10.87 -5.62 5.64
#